data_AF-A0A7R9I4Y6-F1
#
_entry.id   AF-A0A7R9I4Y6-F1
#
_cell.length_a   1.000
_cell.length_b   1.000
_cell.length_c   1.000
_cell.angle_alpha   90.00
_cell.angle_beta   90.00
_cell.angle_gamma   90.00
#
_symmetry.space_group_name_H-M   'P 1'
#
loop_
_entity.id
_entity.type
_entity.pdbx_description
1 polymer ?
#
loop_
_entity_poly.entity_id
_entity_poly.type
_entity_poly.pdbx_seq_one_letter_code
_entity_poly.pdbx_strand_id
1 'polypeptide(L)'
;MEYPSLEAESYWKRTRIVFIDSLGESIKADIEEGILARTIQIISGLGILPRPTIQQIKKAAYSSDANPVLFLLHLYRLIKTTENMVDSTGVTKQYFSVNDRLVLSALAHLMIWQTLYELDMFLPTFSEHDVQVTASQVPKGKQRKKLYSSPYLEPQPVITSKIWSKLDKYKRLKKLEKTSQFTLKGPCPQSVSESRETVLKIVPLDMLDILEFMAVHGNPLAALPNVHKLPQIKMWIKHKNGFQLNQNIKVMLLKKSCAESDYQIANPRYGDQVKQTYRSKVRRAHVDDARDYWSTMCMEYFPHPNFRNVFFAYLPAREEDILAIPGTDFGQF
;
A
#
# COMPACT_ATOMS: atom_id res chain seq x y z
N MET A 1 -28.21 12.19 -5.51
CA MET A 1 -26.78 12.01 -5.81
C MET A 1 -26.45 10.55 -5.54
N GLU A 2 -26.43 9.75 -6.60
CA GLU A 2 -26.02 8.35 -6.54
C GLU A 2 -24.57 8.25 -6.08
N TYR A 3 -24.30 7.43 -5.07
CA TYR A 3 -22.92 7.03 -4.79
C TYR A 3 -22.55 5.81 -5.61
N PRO A 4 -21.27 5.69 -5.98
CA PRO A 4 -20.85 4.78 -7.02
C PRO A 4 -20.81 3.35 -6.45
N SER A 5 -21.45 2.39 -7.13
CA SER A 5 -21.42 0.95 -6.82
C SER A 5 -19.99 0.38 -6.67
N LEU A 6 -19.82 -0.84 -6.17
CA LEU A 6 -18.51 -1.54 -6.13
C LEU A 6 -17.90 -1.77 -7.53
N GLU A 7 -18.71 -1.71 -8.58
CA GLU A 7 -18.20 -1.60 -9.95
C GLU A 7 -17.64 -0.21 -10.22
N ALA A 8 -18.26 0.81 -9.65
CA ALA A 8 -17.81 2.18 -9.77
C ALA A 8 -16.58 2.51 -8.88
N GLU A 9 -16.45 2.02 -7.63
CA GLU A 9 -15.39 1.06 -7.28
C GLU A 9 -14.16 0.86 -8.19
N SER A 10 -14.22 -0.30 -8.84
CA SER A 10 -13.25 -0.79 -9.80
C SER A 10 -13.06 0.19 -10.96
N TYR A 11 -14.13 0.86 -11.38
CA TYR A 11 -14.15 1.88 -12.42
C TYR A 11 -13.28 3.05 -11.99
N TRP A 12 -13.48 3.69 -10.83
CA TRP A 12 -12.67 4.81 -10.37
C TRP A 12 -11.23 4.43 -10.14
N LYS A 13 -10.92 3.19 -9.74
CA LYS A 13 -9.53 2.68 -9.70
C LYS A 13 -8.93 2.66 -11.12
N ARG A 14 -9.67 2.16 -12.10
CA ARG A 14 -9.25 2.14 -13.52
C ARG A 14 -9.20 3.55 -14.11
N THR A 15 -10.19 4.40 -13.87
CA THR A 15 -10.25 5.78 -14.37
C THR A 15 -9.14 6.62 -13.75
N ARG A 16 -8.83 6.47 -12.45
CA ARG A 16 -7.70 7.17 -11.81
C ARG A 16 -6.36 6.81 -12.44
N ILE A 17 -6.14 5.55 -12.77
CA ILE A 17 -4.93 5.11 -13.47
C ILE A 17 -4.85 5.76 -14.84
N VAL A 18 -5.95 5.71 -15.62
CA VAL A 18 -6.02 6.32 -16.96
C VAL A 18 -5.78 7.84 -16.91
N PHE A 19 -6.29 8.54 -15.89
CA PHE A 19 -6.04 9.97 -15.71
C PHE A 19 -4.58 10.31 -15.42
N ILE A 20 -3.87 9.44 -14.70
CA ILE A 20 -2.45 9.66 -14.38
C ILE A 20 -1.56 9.34 -15.60
N ASP A 21 -1.93 8.36 -16.41
CA ASP A 21 -1.19 8.03 -17.63
C ASP A 21 -1.25 9.19 -18.66
N SER A 22 -2.38 9.91 -18.76
CA SER A 22 -2.54 11.08 -19.63
C SER A 22 -2.08 12.41 -19.02
N LEU A 23 -1.54 12.39 -17.79
CA LEU A 23 -1.12 13.60 -17.07
C LEU A 23 0.01 14.34 -17.80
N GLY A 24 1.00 13.63 -18.35
CA GLY A 24 2.12 14.25 -19.05
C GLY A 24 1.68 15.01 -20.31
N GLU A 25 0.84 14.39 -21.13
CA GLU A 25 0.26 15.00 -22.33
C GLU A 25 -0.60 16.22 -22.00
N SER A 26 -1.41 16.10 -20.94
CA SER A 26 -2.30 17.18 -20.49
C SER A 26 -1.53 18.38 -19.96
N ILE A 27 -0.46 18.18 -19.19
CA ILE A 27 0.39 19.28 -18.69
C ILE A 27 1.05 19.98 -19.88
N LYS A 28 1.57 19.22 -20.85
CA LYS A 28 2.22 19.78 -22.03
C LYS A 28 1.26 20.65 -22.85
N ALA A 29 0.09 20.11 -23.19
CA ALA A 29 -0.93 20.85 -23.95
C ALA A 29 -1.42 22.11 -23.20
N ASP A 30 -1.57 22.02 -21.88
CA ASP A 30 -1.99 23.14 -21.04
C ASP A 30 -0.93 24.25 -20.95
N ILE A 31 0.36 23.89 -20.95
CA ILE A 31 1.47 24.86 -20.99
C ILE A 31 1.53 25.55 -22.36
N GLU A 32 1.37 24.80 -23.45
CA GLU A 32 1.38 25.32 -24.83
C GLU A 32 0.21 26.27 -25.09
N GLU A 33 -0.99 25.94 -24.60
CA GLU A 33 -2.20 26.75 -24.77
C GLU A 33 -2.33 27.87 -23.71
N GLY A 34 -1.57 27.79 -22.61
CA GLY A 34 -1.70 28.71 -21.48
C GLY A 34 -2.98 28.52 -20.65
N ILE A 35 -3.67 27.39 -20.82
CA ILE A 35 -4.95 27.06 -20.16
C ILE A 35 -4.73 25.82 -19.28
N LEU A 36 -5.09 25.85 -18.00
CA LEU A 36 -4.84 24.73 -17.05
C LEU A 36 -6.03 23.77 -16.87
N ALA A 37 -6.99 23.78 -17.79
CA ALA A 37 -8.27 23.10 -17.60
C ALA A 37 -8.12 21.57 -17.49
N ARG A 38 -7.30 20.95 -18.34
CA ARG A 38 -7.13 19.49 -18.40
C ARG A 38 -6.39 18.98 -17.17
N THR A 39 -5.30 19.67 -16.81
CA THR A 39 -4.49 19.36 -15.62
C THR A 39 -5.32 19.49 -14.35
N ILE A 40 -6.14 20.55 -14.23
CA ILE A 40 -7.07 20.71 -13.10
C ILE A 40 -8.06 19.55 -13.04
N GLN A 41 -8.63 19.14 -14.17
CA GLN A 41 -9.57 18.02 -14.23
C GLN A 41 -8.92 16.72 -13.75
N ILE A 42 -7.70 16.41 -14.18
CA ILE A 42 -6.95 15.23 -13.76
C ILE A 42 -6.66 15.26 -12.25
N ILE A 43 -6.17 16.39 -11.74
CA ILE A 43 -5.91 16.56 -10.30
C ILE A 43 -7.19 16.42 -9.47
N SER A 44 -8.33 16.79 -10.04
CA SER A 44 -9.63 16.64 -9.39
C SER A 44 -10.10 15.20 -9.41
N GLY A 45 -9.84 14.47 -10.50
CA GLY A 45 -10.05 13.02 -10.59
C GLY A 45 -9.20 12.22 -9.60
N LEU A 46 -8.01 12.74 -9.23
CA LEU A 46 -7.17 12.13 -8.19
C LEU A 46 -7.82 12.19 -6.79
N GLY A 47 -8.71 13.17 -6.55
CA GLY A 47 -9.48 13.29 -5.31
C GLY A 47 -8.74 13.94 -4.14
N ILE A 48 -7.79 14.84 -4.41
CA ILE A 48 -7.06 15.59 -3.39
C ILE A 48 -8.00 16.61 -2.72
N LEU A 49 -8.10 16.60 -1.39
CA LEU A 49 -8.93 17.52 -0.59
C LEU A 49 -8.16 18.11 0.61
N PRO A 50 -8.03 19.43 0.76
CA PRO A 50 -8.64 20.48 -0.06
C PRO A 50 -8.04 20.54 -1.47
N ARG A 51 -8.87 20.95 -2.43
CA ARG A 51 -8.47 21.03 -3.84
C ARG A 51 -7.32 22.04 -3.98
N PRO A 52 -6.20 21.66 -4.63
CA PRO A 52 -5.09 22.59 -4.84
C PRO A 52 -5.56 23.83 -5.58
N THR A 53 -5.08 25.00 -5.14
CA THR A 53 -5.41 26.27 -5.81
C THR A 53 -4.86 26.29 -7.23
N ILE A 54 -5.52 27.01 -8.14
CA ILE A 54 -5.07 27.15 -9.53
C ILE A 54 -3.63 27.70 -9.58
N GLN A 55 -3.25 28.59 -8.66
CA GLN A 55 -1.90 29.13 -8.56
C GLN A 55 -0.86 28.06 -8.17
N GLN A 56 -1.19 27.16 -7.23
CA GLN A 56 -0.31 26.04 -6.87
C GLN A 56 -0.12 25.08 -8.05
N ILE A 57 -1.19 24.76 -8.77
CA ILE A 57 -1.13 23.90 -9.97
C ILE A 57 -0.30 24.59 -11.06
N LYS A 58 -0.54 25.88 -11.31
CA LYS A 58 0.22 26.69 -12.26
C LYS A 58 1.72 26.67 -11.92
N LYS A 59 2.07 26.96 -10.66
CA LYS A 59 3.45 26.96 -10.19
C LYS A 59 4.12 25.59 -10.34
N ALA A 60 3.41 24.51 -10.01
CA ALA A 60 3.91 23.15 -10.17
C ALA A 60 4.13 22.80 -11.65
N ALA A 61 3.20 23.15 -12.54
CA ALA A 61 3.29 22.88 -13.97
C ALA A 61 4.52 23.56 -14.60
N TYR A 62 4.72 24.86 -14.36
CA TYR A 62 5.90 25.56 -14.90
C TYR A 62 7.23 25.09 -14.28
N SER A 63 7.22 24.66 -13.02
CA SER A 63 8.45 24.15 -12.37
C SER A 63 8.84 22.75 -12.87
N SER A 64 7.88 22.02 -13.46
CA SER A 64 8.06 20.61 -13.84
C SER A 64 8.54 20.37 -15.27
N ASP A 65 8.60 21.42 -16.10
CA ASP A 65 8.97 21.32 -17.52
C ASP A 65 8.20 20.20 -18.27
N ALA A 66 6.89 20.14 -18.04
CA ALA A 66 5.98 19.11 -18.55
C ALA A 66 6.25 17.66 -18.10
N ASN A 67 7.17 17.42 -17.16
CA ASN A 67 7.40 16.09 -16.60
C ASN A 67 6.36 15.77 -15.50
N PRO A 68 5.52 14.73 -15.67
CA PRO A 68 4.45 14.40 -14.72
C PRO A 68 4.98 13.97 -13.34
N VAL A 69 6.18 13.37 -13.27
CA VAL A 69 6.82 12.94 -12.02
C VAL A 69 7.27 14.16 -11.21
N LEU A 70 7.98 15.09 -11.86
CA LEU A 70 8.41 16.34 -11.22
C LEU A 70 7.21 17.18 -10.82
N PHE A 71 6.17 17.24 -11.65
CA PHE A 71 4.93 17.92 -11.34
C PHE A 71 4.30 17.41 -10.05
N LEU A 72 4.13 16.08 -9.91
CA LEU A 72 3.57 15.49 -8.69
C LEU A 72 4.46 15.73 -7.46
N LEU A 73 5.79 15.75 -7.61
CA LEU A 73 6.71 16.09 -6.52
C LEU A 73 6.61 17.55 -6.10
N HIS A 74 6.50 18.48 -7.05
CA HIS A 74 6.27 19.89 -6.75
C HIS A 74 4.90 20.10 -6.10
N LEU A 75 3.86 19.45 -6.62
CA LEU A 75 2.52 19.49 -6.06
C LEU A 75 2.50 18.92 -4.63
N TYR A 76 3.16 17.78 -4.40
CA TYR A 76 3.33 17.20 -3.07
C TYR A 76 3.99 18.18 -2.11
N ARG A 77 5.07 18.86 -2.51
CA ARG A 77 5.73 19.89 -1.69
C ARG A 77 4.84 21.08 -1.37
N LEU A 78 3.93 21.45 -2.28
CA LEU A 78 3.00 22.56 -2.07
C LEU A 78 1.80 22.17 -1.19
N ILE A 79 1.40 20.90 -1.20
CA ILE A 79 0.27 20.38 -0.39
C ILE A 79 0.72 19.97 1.01
N LYS A 80 1.97 19.50 1.17
CA LYS A 80 2.48 18.98 2.45
C LYS A 80 2.58 20.09 3.49
N THR A 81 1.50 20.30 4.22
CA THR A 81 1.47 21.06 5.47
C THR A 81 2.17 20.22 6.54
N THR A 82 3.26 20.73 7.11
CA THR A 82 4.13 19.97 8.03
C THR A 82 3.43 19.60 9.34
N GLU A 83 2.84 18.41 9.41
CA GLU A 83 2.41 17.77 10.66
C GLU A 83 3.35 16.61 11.02
N ASN A 84 4.59 16.94 11.41
CA ASN A 84 5.42 15.96 12.12
C ASN A 84 5.06 16.04 13.61
N MET A 85 4.06 15.26 14.03
CA MET A 85 3.77 15.03 15.45
C MET A 85 4.92 14.22 16.06
N VAL A 86 5.63 14.82 17.02
CA VAL A 86 6.67 14.14 17.80
C VAL A 86 5.96 13.37 18.91
N ASP A 87 6.02 12.04 18.88
CA ASP A 87 5.53 11.22 19.97
C ASP A 87 6.33 11.53 21.26
N SER A 88 5.72 11.37 22.43
CA SER A 88 6.34 11.60 23.77
C SER A 88 7.61 10.78 24.04
N THR A 89 7.96 9.86 23.13
CA THR A 89 9.14 8.99 23.17
C THR A 89 10.30 9.49 22.28
N GLY A 90 10.15 10.64 21.61
CA GLY A 90 11.19 11.21 20.74
C GLY A 90 11.33 10.54 19.37
N VAL A 91 10.48 9.56 19.05
CA VAL A 91 10.45 8.92 17.73
C VAL A 91 9.48 9.69 16.84
N THR A 92 9.99 10.32 15.78
CA THR A 92 9.16 10.97 14.77
C THR A 92 8.47 9.90 13.93
N LYS A 93 7.20 9.61 14.23
CA LYS A 93 6.41 8.73 13.39
C LYS A 93 5.83 9.53 12.24
N GLN A 94 6.31 9.25 11.03
CA GLN A 94 5.85 9.93 9.83
C GLN A 94 4.44 9.44 9.49
N TYR A 95 3.44 10.28 9.76
CA TYR A 95 2.07 10.02 9.35
C TYR A 95 1.85 10.62 7.96
N PHE A 96 1.47 9.79 7.00
CA PHE A 96 1.06 10.26 5.68
C PHE A 96 -0.43 10.61 5.71
N SER A 97 -0.76 11.86 5.40
CA SER A 97 -2.14 12.31 5.21
C SER A 97 -2.80 11.58 4.04
N VAL A 98 -4.13 11.66 3.92
CA VAL A 98 -4.86 11.05 2.79
C VAL A 98 -4.36 11.64 1.47
N ASN A 99 -4.15 12.95 1.41
CA ASN A 99 -3.61 13.62 0.23
C ASN A 99 -2.20 13.15 -0.12
N ASP A 100 -1.33 13.01 0.88
CA ASP A 100 0.02 12.51 0.67
C ASP A 100 -0.02 11.12 0.04
N ARG A 101 -0.90 10.24 0.56
CA ARG A 101 -1.04 8.88 0.02
C ARG A 101 -1.56 8.88 -1.41
N LEU A 102 -2.51 9.76 -1.75
CA LEU A 102 -3.03 9.87 -3.12
C LEU A 102 -1.94 10.32 -4.09
N VAL A 103 -1.21 11.39 -3.76
CA VAL A 103 -0.13 11.91 -4.61
C VAL A 103 1.03 10.91 -4.72
N LEU A 104 1.45 10.31 -3.60
CA LEU A 104 2.52 9.31 -3.61
C LEU A 104 2.10 8.02 -4.31
N SER A 105 0.82 7.64 -4.27
CA SER A 105 0.31 6.50 -5.03
C SER A 105 0.34 6.77 -6.53
N ALA A 106 -0.03 7.99 -6.96
CA ALA A 106 0.08 8.39 -8.37
C ALA A 106 1.55 8.42 -8.83
N LEU A 107 2.44 8.96 -8.00
CA LEU A 107 3.89 8.97 -8.26
C LEU A 107 4.45 7.54 -8.37
N ALA A 108 4.07 6.65 -7.45
CA ALA A 108 4.50 5.27 -7.47
C ALA A 108 4.01 4.54 -8.72
N HIS A 109 2.77 4.79 -9.16
CA HIS A 109 2.24 4.21 -10.39
C HIS A 109 3.08 4.60 -11.62
N LEU A 110 3.45 5.88 -11.74
CA LEU A 110 4.30 6.34 -12.85
C LEU A 110 5.73 5.76 -12.79
N MET A 111 6.29 5.60 -11.59
CA MET A 111 7.72 5.29 -11.42
C MET A 111 8.03 3.83 -11.18
N ILE A 112 7.03 2.99 -10.89
CA ILE A 112 7.29 1.60 -10.48
C ILE A 112 8.04 0.83 -11.56
N TRP A 113 7.66 0.97 -12.82
CA TRP A 113 8.26 0.22 -13.92
C TRP A 113 9.70 0.65 -14.19
N GLN A 114 9.98 1.95 -14.19
CA GLN A 114 11.33 2.47 -14.32
C GLN A 114 12.22 2.01 -13.15
N THR A 115 11.70 2.08 -11.93
CA THR A 115 12.43 1.62 -10.73
C THR A 115 12.73 0.13 -10.79
N LEU A 116 11.78 -0.69 -11.24
CA LEU A 116 12.00 -2.12 -11.42
C LEU A 116 13.04 -2.42 -12.51
N TYR A 117 13.06 -1.63 -13.60
CA TYR A 117 14.07 -1.75 -14.65
C TYR A 117 15.47 -1.38 -14.15
N GLU A 118 15.60 -0.27 -13.42
CA GLU A 118 16.87 0.14 -12.80
C GLU A 118 17.35 -0.92 -11.79
N LEU A 119 16.45 -1.46 -10.97
CA LEU A 119 16.75 -2.57 -10.06
C LEU A 119 17.23 -3.83 -10.82
N ASP A 120 16.65 -4.11 -11.99
CA ASP A 120 17.05 -5.22 -12.85
C ASP A 120 18.46 -5.04 -13.42
N MET A 121 18.84 -3.80 -13.74
CA MET A 121 20.19 -3.47 -14.21
C MET A 121 21.26 -3.61 -13.11
N PHE A 122 20.94 -3.21 -11.87
CA PHE A 122 21.91 -3.23 -10.77
C PHE A 122 22.06 -4.61 -10.12
N LEU A 123 21.00 -5.43 -10.10
CA LEU A 123 21.03 -6.74 -9.47
C LEU A 123 21.36 -7.84 -10.49
N PRO A 124 22.43 -8.62 -10.27
CA PRO A 124 22.77 -9.73 -11.16
C PRO A 124 21.57 -10.70 -11.28
N THR A 125 21.25 -11.12 -12.50
CA THR A 125 20.33 -12.21 -12.75
C THR A 125 20.95 -13.49 -12.20
N PHE A 126 20.36 -14.06 -11.15
CA PHE A 126 20.74 -15.39 -10.68
C PHE A 126 20.50 -16.37 -11.83
N SER A 127 21.58 -16.98 -12.33
CA SER A 127 21.47 -18.02 -13.34
C SER A 127 20.76 -19.22 -12.72
N GLU A 128 19.92 -19.94 -13.49
CA GLU A 128 19.24 -21.15 -12.99
C GLU A 128 20.22 -22.20 -12.44
N HIS A 129 21.49 -22.11 -12.87
CA HIS A 129 22.58 -22.97 -12.41
C HIS A 129 23.03 -22.67 -10.96
N ASP A 130 22.78 -21.48 -10.41
CA ASP A 130 23.12 -21.13 -9.02
C ASP A 130 22.05 -21.60 -8.00
N VAL A 131 20.83 -21.91 -8.47
CA VAL A 131 19.70 -22.30 -7.61
C VAL A 131 19.71 -23.81 -7.26
N GLN A 132 20.70 -24.57 -7.73
CA GLN A 132 20.87 -25.97 -7.31
C GLN A 132 21.27 -26.13 -5.84
N VAL A 133 21.55 -25.04 -5.12
CA VAL A 133 21.88 -25.09 -3.70
C VAL A 133 20.61 -24.83 -2.87
N THR A 134 20.14 -25.90 -2.21
CA THR A 134 19.15 -25.93 -1.10
C THR A 134 17.66 -26.21 -1.38
N ALA A 135 17.34 -27.08 -2.34
CA ALA A 135 16.06 -27.82 -2.27
C ALA A 135 15.96 -28.73 -1.00
N SER A 136 17.05 -28.92 -0.25
CA SER A 136 17.09 -29.72 0.99
C SER A 136 16.61 -29.00 2.26
N GLN A 137 16.22 -27.72 2.20
CA GLN A 137 15.66 -27.01 3.36
C GLN A 137 14.24 -26.54 3.14
N VAL A 138 13.35 -27.47 2.74
CA VAL A 138 11.95 -27.30 3.13
C VAL A 138 11.94 -27.30 4.67
N PRO A 139 11.56 -26.21 5.36
CA PRO A 139 11.45 -26.24 6.80
C PRO A 139 10.47 -27.34 7.15
N LYS A 140 10.97 -28.41 7.80
CA LYS A 140 10.14 -29.52 8.30
C LYS A 140 8.92 -28.88 8.94
N GLY A 141 7.75 -29.11 8.34
CA GLY A 141 6.53 -28.42 8.70
C GLY A 141 6.40 -28.40 10.21
N LYS A 142 6.19 -27.20 10.79
CA LYS A 142 5.99 -27.05 12.24
C LYS A 142 5.04 -28.15 12.66
N GLN A 143 5.52 -29.10 13.46
CA GLN A 143 4.68 -30.19 13.93
C GLN A 143 3.44 -29.55 14.53
N ARG A 144 2.28 -29.94 14.01
CA ARG A 144 1.00 -29.46 14.54
C ARG A 144 1.04 -29.71 16.04
N LYS A 145 0.78 -28.66 16.83
CA LYS A 145 0.63 -28.83 18.28
C LYS A 145 -0.39 -29.95 18.49
N LYS A 146 -0.05 -30.96 19.29
CA LYS A 146 -1.00 -32.02 19.64
C LYS A 146 -2.21 -31.32 20.25
N LEU A 147 -3.39 -31.55 19.69
CA LEU A 147 -4.63 -31.08 20.30
C LEU A 147 -4.90 -32.00 21.50
N TYR A 148 -4.86 -31.42 22.70
CA TYR A 148 -5.28 -32.10 23.92
C TYR A 148 -6.80 -31.99 24.03
N SER A 149 -7.47 -32.99 24.63
CA SER A 149 -8.94 -32.99 24.73
C SER A 149 -9.48 -31.86 25.61
N SER A 150 -8.64 -31.28 26.47
CA SER A 150 -8.97 -30.10 27.27
C SER A 150 -7.73 -29.20 27.46
N PRO A 151 -7.91 -27.88 27.67
CA PRO A 151 -6.82 -26.95 27.91
C PRO A 151 -5.95 -27.29 29.13
N TYR A 152 -6.49 -28.05 30.09
CA TYR A 152 -5.81 -28.43 31.33
C TYR A 152 -4.91 -29.66 31.18
N LEU A 153 -5.02 -30.39 30.07
CA LEU A 153 -4.18 -31.56 29.75
C LEU A 153 -2.91 -31.17 28.98
N GLU A 154 -2.72 -29.89 28.65
CA GLU A 154 -1.45 -29.42 28.09
C GLU A 154 -0.35 -29.54 29.16
N PRO A 155 0.78 -30.23 28.87
CA PRO A 155 1.88 -30.31 29.80
C PRO A 155 2.39 -28.90 30.08
N GLN A 156 2.52 -28.55 31.37
CA GLN A 156 3.02 -27.24 31.77
C GLN A 156 4.38 -26.98 31.11
N PRO A 157 4.61 -25.76 30.57
CA PRO A 157 5.87 -25.43 29.94
C PRO A 157 6.99 -25.56 30.97
N VAL A 158 7.86 -26.56 30.78
CA VAL A 158 9.06 -26.71 31.59
C VAL A 158 9.89 -25.44 31.39
N ILE A 159 10.03 -24.64 32.44
CA ILE A 159 10.84 -23.43 32.43
C ILE A 159 12.31 -23.87 32.31
N THR A 160 12.77 -24.03 31.07
CA THR A 160 14.17 -24.37 30.83
C THR A 160 15.05 -23.14 31.07
N SER A 161 16.25 -23.36 31.61
CA SER A 161 17.28 -22.35 31.90
C SER A 161 17.63 -21.43 30.71
N LYS A 162 17.23 -21.82 29.49
CA LYS A 162 17.35 -21.01 28.27
C LYS A 162 16.54 -19.72 28.31
N ILE A 163 15.39 -19.68 28.99
CA ILE A 163 14.58 -18.45 29.11
C ILE A 163 15.34 -17.41 29.96
N TRP A 164 15.96 -17.84 31.06
CA TRP A 164 16.78 -16.98 31.92
C TRP A 164 18.04 -16.48 31.20
N SER A 165 18.69 -17.32 30.39
CA SER A 165 19.86 -16.90 29.59
C SER A 165 19.54 -15.80 28.55
N LYS A 166 18.31 -15.79 27.99
CA LYS A 166 17.86 -14.72 27.09
C LYS A 166 17.61 -13.42 27.83
N LEU A 167 17.08 -13.50 29.05
CA LEU A 167 16.84 -12.33 29.90
C LEU A 167 18.17 -11.68 30.34
N ASP A 168 19.18 -12.48 30.65
CA ASP A 168 20.51 -11.96 31.00
C ASP A 168 21.25 -11.36 29.80
N LYS A 169 21.09 -11.95 28.61
CA LYS A 169 21.59 -11.35 27.35
C LYS A 169 20.93 -9.99 27.09
N TYR A 170 19.63 -9.89 27.31
CA TYR A 170 18.89 -8.62 27.15
C TYR A 170 19.33 -7.56 28.16
N LYS A 171 19.54 -7.94 29.43
CA LYS A 171 20.08 -7.04 30.47
C LYS A 171 21.48 -6.53 30.13
N ARG A 172 22.35 -7.37 29.54
CA ARG A 172 23.70 -6.98 29.09
C ARG A 172 23.67 -6.01 27.91
N LEU A 173 22.82 -6.25 26.91
CA LEU A 173 22.66 -5.35 25.76
C LEU A 173 22.15 -3.97 26.17
N LYS A 174 21.16 -3.92 27.08
CA LYS A 174 20.63 -2.66 27.62
C LYS A 174 21.68 -1.88 28.45
N LYS A 175 22.66 -2.58 29.04
CA LYS A 175 23.78 -1.98 29.76
C LYS A 175 24.81 -1.39 28.79
N LEU A 176 25.09 -2.07 27.69
CA LEU A 176 25.99 -1.58 26.62
C LEU A 176 25.41 -0.36 25.89
N GLU A 177 24.11 -0.33 25.60
CA GLU A 177 23.42 0.84 25.02
C GLU A 177 23.54 2.08 25.93
N LYS A 178 23.40 1.91 27.25
CA LYS A 178 23.61 3.01 28.21
C LYS A 178 25.05 3.48 28.32
N THR A 179 26.02 2.63 27.97
CA THR A 179 27.44 2.98 28.04
C THR A 179 27.93 3.65 26.75
N SER A 180 27.21 3.46 25.64
CA SER A 180 27.59 3.96 24.30
C SER A 180 27.10 5.38 24.01
N GLN A 181 26.37 6.03 24.93
CA GLN A 181 25.87 7.40 24.77
C GLN A 181 26.84 8.49 25.28
N PHE A 182 28.06 8.14 25.67
CA PHE A 182 29.08 9.10 26.11
C PHE A 182 30.40 8.85 25.37
N THR A 183 30.54 9.40 24.16
CA THR A 183 31.79 9.99 23.59
C THR A 183 31.59 10.27 22.09
N LEU A 184 31.27 11.52 21.75
CA LEU A 184 31.53 12.08 20.42
C LEU A 184 32.22 13.42 20.59
N LYS A 185 33.56 13.40 20.62
CA LYS A 185 34.42 14.50 20.15
C LYS A 185 35.73 13.92 19.66
N GLY A 186 35.94 13.98 18.34
CA GLY A 186 37.21 13.67 17.68
C GLY A 186 37.14 14.17 16.22
N PRO A 187 38.13 14.94 15.74
CA PRO A 187 38.01 15.71 14.51
C PRO A 187 38.30 14.89 13.24
N CYS A 188 37.72 15.40 12.15
CA CYS A 188 37.88 14.99 10.77
C CYS A 188 39.35 15.09 10.28
N PRO A 189 39.78 14.18 9.39
CA PRO A 189 40.82 14.48 8.41
C PRO A 189 40.26 14.50 6.99
N GLN A 190 40.69 15.54 6.26
CA GLN A 190 40.45 15.75 4.84
C GLN A 190 41.37 14.88 3.96
N SER A 191 40.87 14.65 2.74
CA SER A 191 41.57 14.44 1.47
C SER A 191 42.61 13.33 1.34
N VAL A 192 42.29 12.30 0.55
CA VAL A 192 43.21 11.71 -0.43
C VAL A 192 42.42 11.32 -1.68
N SER A 193 42.77 11.95 -2.79
CA SER A 193 42.50 11.51 -4.15
C SER A 193 43.45 10.37 -4.51
N GLU A 194 42.96 9.25 -5.07
CA GLU A 194 43.66 8.54 -6.16
C GLU A 194 42.85 7.34 -6.68
N SER A 195 42.58 7.43 -7.98
CA SER A 195 42.40 6.40 -8.99
C SER A 195 42.53 4.94 -8.56
N ARG A 196 41.46 4.17 -8.78
CA ARG A 196 41.56 2.75 -9.13
C ARG A 196 40.27 2.27 -9.80
N GLU A 197 40.36 2.08 -11.11
CA GLU A 197 39.58 1.07 -11.81
C GLU A 197 39.81 -0.27 -11.10
N THR A 198 38.86 -0.66 -10.27
CA THR A 198 38.74 -2.02 -9.78
C THR A 198 37.42 -2.54 -10.26
N VAL A 199 37.52 -3.47 -11.22
CA VAL A 199 36.48 -4.44 -11.61
C VAL A 199 35.65 -4.78 -10.36
N LEU A 200 34.40 -4.31 -10.36
CA LEU A 200 33.42 -4.55 -9.30
C LEU A 200 33.27 -6.06 -9.14
N LYS A 201 33.94 -6.61 -8.13
CA LYS A 201 33.57 -7.90 -7.57
C LYS A 201 32.14 -7.71 -7.08
N ILE A 202 31.20 -8.42 -7.71
CA ILE A 202 29.78 -8.39 -7.40
C ILE A 202 29.61 -8.98 -5.99
N VAL A 203 29.80 -8.13 -4.98
CA VAL A 203 29.26 -8.36 -3.65
C VAL A 203 27.74 -8.29 -3.85
N PRO A 204 26.96 -9.25 -3.33
CA PRO A 204 25.51 -9.10 -3.33
C PRO A 204 25.21 -7.87 -2.47
N LEU A 205 25.04 -6.71 -3.10
CA LEU A 205 24.57 -5.51 -2.41
C LEU A 205 23.22 -5.84 -1.80
N ASP A 206 23.02 -5.45 -0.54
CA ASP A 206 21.71 -5.57 0.06
C ASP A 206 20.75 -4.69 -0.76
N MET A 207 19.52 -5.16 -0.97
CA MET A 207 18.53 -4.43 -1.79
C MET A 207 18.28 -3.02 -1.24
N LEU A 208 18.44 -2.84 0.08
CA LEU A 208 18.37 -1.52 0.71
C LEU A 208 19.49 -0.59 0.24
N ASP A 209 20.72 -1.08 0.08
CA ASP A 209 21.86 -0.29 -0.39
C ASP A 209 21.64 0.18 -1.83
N ILE A 210 21.06 -0.68 -2.68
CA ILE A 210 20.75 -0.35 -4.07
C ILE A 210 19.63 0.70 -4.13
N LEU A 211 18.59 0.55 -3.31
CA LEU A 211 17.53 1.55 -3.23
C LEU A 211 18.06 2.89 -2.71
N GLU A 212 18.97 2.88 -1.73
CA GLU A 212 19.63 4.09 -1.26
C GLU A 212 20.50 4.72 -2.36
N PHE A 213 21.27 3.92 -3.10
CA PHE A 213 22.01 4.37 -4.27
C PHE A 213 21.09 5.00 -5.32
N MET A 214 20.00 4.34 -5.69
CA MET A 214 19.01 4.86 -6.65
C MET A 214 18.37 6.17 -6.17
N ALA A 215 18.11 6.29 -4.87
CA ALA A 215 17.58 7.52 -4.27
C ALA A 215 18.58 8.68 -4.42
N VAL A 216 19.87 8.45 -4.21
CA VAL A 216 20.93 9.44 -4.42
C VAL A 216 21.04 9.86 -5.90
N HIS A 217 20.79 8.93 -6.82
CA HIS A 217 20.84 9.18 -8.27
C HIS A 217 19.55 9.78 -8.84
N GLY A 218 18.61 10.18 -7.98
CA GLY A 218 17.43 10.95 -8.38
C GLY A 218 16.18 10.12 -8.65
N ASN A 219 16.15 8.83 -8.32
CA ASN A 219 14.90 8.06 -8.37
C ASN A 219 14.00 8.44 -7.17
N PRO A 220 12.87 9.13 -7.40
CA PRO A 220 12.05 9.64 -6.31
C PRO A 220 11.27 8.54 -5.58
N LEU A 221 11.02 7.41 -6.23
CA LEU A 221 10.34 6.28 -5.61
C LEU A 221 11.25 5.56 -4.62
N ALA A 222 12.53 5.41 -4.97
CA ALA A 222 13.53 4.77 -4.12
C ALA A 222 13.80 5.56 -2.83
N ALA A 223 13.62 6.89 -2.86
CA ALA A 223 13.75 7.76 -1.69
C ALA A 223 12.61 7.61 -0.65
N LEU A 224 11.54 6.86 -0.96
CA LEU A 224 10.42 6.68 -0.04
C LEU A 224 10.73 5.69 1.08
N PRO A 225 10.26 5.95 2.31
CA PRO A 225 10.49 5.04 3.42
C PRO A 225 9.77 3.72 3.18
N ASN A 226 10.46 2.62 3.46
CA ASN A 226 9.93 1.26 3.30
C ASN A 226 9.49 0.90 1.86
N VAL A 227 10.09 1.50 0.83
CA VAL A 227 9.78 1.19 -0.58
C VAL A 227 9.89 -0.31 -0.89
N HIS A 228 10.84 -1.04 -0.28
CA HIS A 228 11.00 -2.49 -0.36
C HIS A 228 9.75 -3.30 0.07
N LYS A 229 8.79 -2.68 0.78
CA LYS A 229 7.55 -3.33 1.20
C LYS A 229 6.46 -3.32 0.15
N LEU A 230 6.61 -2.55 -0.94
CA LEU A 230 5.62 -2.46 -2.02
C LEU A 230 5.33 -3.84 -2.63
N PRO A 231 4.07 -4.19 -2.91
CA PRO A 231 3.70 -5.49 -3.49
C PRO A 231 4.45 -5.82 -4.77
N GLN A 232 4.62 -4.83 -5.66
CA GLN A 232 5.31 -4.98 -6.94
C GLN A 232 6.79 -5.31 -6.75
N ILE A 233 7.48 -4.58 -5.88
CA ILE A 233 8.90 -4.82 -5.55
C ILE A 233 9.03 -6.18 -4.84
N LYS A 234 8.15 -6.52 -3.91
CA LYS A 234 8.12 -7.86 -3.27
C LYS A 234 7.92 -8.99 -4.26
N MET A 235 7.02 -8.82 -5.22
CA MET A 235 6.80 -9.80 -6.28
C MET A 235 8.03 -9.92 -7.17
N TRP A 236 8.64 -8.80 -7.53
CA TRP A 236 9.85 -8.77 -8.34
C TRP A 236 11.03 -9.47 -7.64
N ILE A 237 11.28 -9.21 -6.35
CA ILE A 237 12.32 -9.91 -5.56
C ILE A 237 12.06 -11.41 -5.53
N LYS A 238 10.81 -11.81 -5.30
CA LYS A 238 10.43 -13.23 -5.32
C LYS A 238 10.78 -13.84 -6.67
N HIS A 239 10.39 -13.19 -7.76
CA HIS A 239 10.67 -13.64 -9.11
C HIS A 239 12.19 -13.78 -9.36
N LYS A 240 12.98 -12.80 -8.94
CA LYS A 240 14.46 -12.84 -9.00
C LYS A 240 15.07 -13.99 -8.21
N ASN A 241 14.50 -14.32 -7.06
CA ASN A 241 14.94 -15.44 -6.22
C ASN A 241 14.44 -16.81 -6.73
N GLY A 242 14.02 -16.90 -8.00
CA GLY A 242 13.53 -18.14 -8.60
C GLY A 242 12.16 -18.60 -8.07
N PHE A 243 11.42 -17.73 -7.35
CA PHE A 243 10.04 -18.04 -6.98
C PHE A 243 9.17 -17.94 -8.23
N GLN A 244 9.04 -19.06 -8.92
CA GLN A 244 8.04 -19.25 -9.94
C GLN A 244 6.73 -19.68 -9.26
N LEU A 245 5.65 -18.97 -9.56
CA LEU A 245 4.32 -19.35 -9.12
C LEU A 245 3.91 -20.61 -9.91
N ASN A 246 4.31 -21.78 -9.40
CA ASN A 246 4.02 -23.08 -10.02
C ASN A 246 2.51 -23.19 -10.32
N GLN A 247 2.14 -23.76 -11.46
CA GLN A 247 0.74 -23.98 -11.84
C GLN A 247 -0.04 -24.69 -10.73
N ASN A 248 0.60 -25.58 -9.98
CA ASN A 248 0.00 -26.23 -8.81
C ASN A 248 -0.30 -25.25 -7.66
N ILE A 249 0.56 -24.25 -7.43
CA ILE A 249 0.34 -23.20 -6.43
C ILE A 249 -0.76 -22.25 -6.91
N LYS A 250 -0.78 -21.89 -8.20
CA LYS A 250 -1.88 -21.11 -8.81
C LYS A 250 -3.21 -21.82 -8.64
N VAL A 251 -3.28 -23.09 -9.03
CA VAL A 251 -4.47 -23.94 -8.87
C VAL A 251 -4.81 -24.11 -7.40
N MET A 252 -3.86 -24.25 -6.48
CA MET A 252 -4.13 -24.31 -5.04
C MET A 252 -4.69 -22.99 -4.50
N LEU A 253 -4.16 -21.84 -4.91
CA LEU A 253 -4.65 -20.52 -4.49
C LEU A 253 -6.04 -20.24 -5.07
N LEU A 254 -6.27 -20.57 -6.34
CA LEU A 254 -7.58 -20.53 -6.99
C LEU A 254 -8.55 -21.47 -6.27
N LYS A 255 -8.16 -22.72 -6.05
CA LYS A 255 -8.93 -23.69 -5.27
C LYS A 255 -9.12 -23.27 -3.82
N LYS A 256 -8.27 -22.43 -3.22
CA LYS A 256 -8.50 -21.93 -1.86
C LYS A 256 -9.51 -20.79 -1.86
N SER A 257 -9.45 -19.93 -2.87
CA SER A 257 -10.45 -18.89 -3.13
C SER A 257 -11.82 -19.50 -3.51
N CYS A 258 -11.82 -20.66 -4.17
CA CYS A 258 -13.02 -21.42 -4.53
C CYS A 258 -13.43 -22.46 -3.47
N ALA A 259 -12.54 -23.03 -2.66
CA ALA A 259 -12.92 -23.98 -1.60
C ALA A 259 -13.56 -23.25 -0.42
N GLU A 260 -13.33 -21.95 -0.28
CA GLU A 260 -14.19 -21.09 0.55
C GLU A 260 -15.64 -21.09 0.04
N SER A 261 -15.92 -21.42 -1.23
CA SER A 261 -17.26 -21.71 -1.76
C SER A 261 -17.69 -23.17 -1.59
N ASP A 262 -16.79 -24.15 -1.67
CA ASP A 262 -17.19 -25.58 -1.57
C ASP A 262 -17.43 -26.05 -0.12
N TYR A 263 -16.76 -25.45 0.88
CA TYR A 263 -17.08 -25.66 2.31
C TYR A 263 -18.50 -25.17 2.67
N GLN A 264 -19.13 -24.37 1.80
CA GLN A 264 -20.50 -23.89 1.93
C GLN A 264 -21.54 -24.95 1.56
N ILE A 265 -21.16 -25.98 0.79
CA ILE A 265 -22.07 -27.05 0.33
C ILE A 265 -22.20 -28.17 1.40
N ALA A 266 -21.13 -28.43 2.16
CA ALA A 266 -21.07 -29.57 3.07
C ALA A 266 -21.69 -29.33 4.47
N ASN A 267 -22.07 -28.10 4.81
CA ASN A 267 -22.67 -27.78 6.11
C ASN A 267 -23.85 -26.81 5.93
N PRO A 268 -25.11 -27.30 5.94
CA PRO A 268 -26.28 -26.46 5.66
C PRO A 268 -26.44 -25.29 6.66
N ARG A 269 -25.91 -25.42 7.88
CA ARG A 269 -25.90 -24.33 8.88
C ARG A 269 -24.76 -23.31 8.67
N TYR A 270 -23.70 -23.68 7.95
CA TYR A 270 -22.62 -22.76 7.62
C TYR A 270 -23.08 -21.73 6.58
N GLY A 271 -23.90 -22.17 5.61
CA GLY A 271 -24.57 -21.26 4.67
C GLY A 271 -25.37 -20.18 5.39
N ASP A 272 -26.15 -20.55 6.42
CA ASP A 272 -26.95 -19.60 7.19
C ASP A 272 -26.08 -18.66 8.04
N GLN A 273 -25.01 -19.14 8.67
CA GLN A 273 -24.10 -18.29 9.43
C GLN A 273 -23.31 -17.33 8.55
N VAL A 274 -22.89 -17.77 7.36
CA VAL A 274 -22.19 -16.92 6.38
C VAL A 274 -23.15 -15.90 5.79
N LYS A 275 -24.38 -16.30 5.41
CA LYS A 275 -25.44 -15.38 5.00
C LYS A 275 -25.75 -14.38 6.10
N GLN A 276 -25.87 -14.80 7.34
CA GLN A 276 -26.13 -13.91 8.47
C GLN A 276 -24.95 -12.98 8.77
N THR A 277 -23.72 -13.44 8.62
CA THR A 277 -22.51 -12.62 8.77
C THR A 277 -22.40 -11.60 7.64
N TYR A 278 -22.68 -12.01 6.40
CA TYR A 278 -22.74 -11.14 5.23
C TYR A 278 -23.83 -10.08 5.40
N ARG A 279 -25.08 -10.47 5.70
CA ARG A 279 -26.18 -9.56 6.01
C ARG A 279 -25.87 -8.61 7.17
N SER A 280 -25.11 -9.07 8.16
CA SER A 280 -24.66 -8.22 9.27
C SER A 280 -23.57 -7.24 8.86
N LYS A 281 -22.66 -7.62 7.96
CA LYS A 281 -21.66 -6.72 7.37
C LYS A 281 -22.31 -5.69 6.44
N VAL A 282 -23.25 -6.11 5.58
CA VAL A 282 -24.01 -5.22 4.69
C VAL A 282 -24.83 -4.24 5.52
N ARG A 283 -25.57 -4.71 6.54
CA ARG A 283 -26.30 -3.81 7.45
C ARG A 283 -25.37 -2.83 8.18
N ARG A 284 -24.18 -3.28 8.59
CA ARG A 284 -23.20 -2.40 9.24
C ARG A 284 -22.68 -1.34 8.27
N ALA A 285 -22.28 -1.73 7.07
CA ALA A 285 -21.87 -0.81 6.01
C ALA A 285 -22.99 0.21 5.72
N HIS A 286 -24.24 -0.22 5.63
CA HIS A 286 -25.38 0.67 5.43
C HIS A 286 -25.57 1.69 6.58
N VAL A 287 -25.38 1.27 7.83
CA VAL A 287 -25.43 2.17 8.99
C VAL A 287 -24.26 3.15 8.98
N ASP A 288 -23.07 2.71 8.58
CA ASP A 288 -21.88 3.55 8.52
C ASP A 288 -22.00 4.57 7.36
N ASP A 289 -22.43 4.15 6.18
CA ASP A 289 -22.71 5.03 5.04
C ASP A 289 -23.78 6.08 5.39
N ALA A 290 -24.88 5.66 6.04
CA ALA A 290 -25.92 6.57 6.49
C ALA A 290 -25.39 7.60 7.52
N ARG A 291 -24.48 7.20 8.41
CA ARG A 291 -23.86 8.14 9.36
C ARG A 291 -22.96 9.14 8.64
N ASP A 292 -22.22 8.70 7.64
CA ASP A 292 -21.36 9.57 6.84
C ASP A 292 -22.20 10.58 6.06
N TYR A 293 -23.29 10.14 5.40
CA TYR A 293 -24.21 11.03 4.70
C TYR A 293 -24.93 12.01 5.61
N TRP A 294 -25.29 11.60 6.82
CA TRP A 294 -26.00 12.46 7.78
C TRP A 294 -25.26 13.77 8.03
N SER A 295 -23.92 13.72 8.13
CA SER A 295 -23.08 14.90 8.33
C SER A 295 -23.07 15.85 7.12
N THR A 296 -23.17 15.30 5.90
CA THR A 296 -23.14 16.07 4.65
C THR A 296 -24.46 16.79 4.34
N MET A 297 -25.56 16.36 4.94
CA MET A 297 -26.91 16.88 4.65
C MET A 297 -27.19 18.25 5.31
N CYS A 298 -26.22 18.83 6.04
CA CYS A 298 -26.28 20.20 6.54
C CYS A 298 -27.61 20.55 7.25
N MET A 299 -28.09 19.65 8.12
CA MET A 299 -29.41 19.78 8.78
C MET A 299 -29.61 21.10 9.55
N GLU A 300 -28.52 21.71 10.00
CA GLU A 300 -28.55 23.00 10.71
C GLU A 300 -29.17 24.12 9.87
N TYR A 301 -29.16 24.00 8.54
CA TYR A 301 -29.62 25.05 7.63
C TYR A 301 -31.06 24.86 7.14
N PHE A 302 -31.62 23.64 7.18
CA PHE A 302 -32.97 23.36 6.65
C PHE A 302 -33.75 22.37 7.53
N PRO A 303 -34.28 22.82 8.69
CA PRO A 303 -35.08 21.96 9.55
C PRO A 303 -36.46 21.70 8.92
N HIS A 304 -36.60 20.57 8.21
CA HIS A 304 -37.90 20.10 7.72
C HIS A 304 -38.43 18.99 8.64
N PRO A 305 -39.71 19.03 9.09
CA PRO A 305 -40.27 18.04 10.02
C PRO A 305 -40.24 16.61 9.49
N ASN A 306 -40.21 16.45 8.16
CA ASN A 306 -40.13 15.16 7.47
C ASN A 306 -38.72 14.80 6.98
N PHE A 307 -37.69 15.52 7.40
CA PHE A 307 -36.32 15.30 6.92
C PHE A 307 -35.87 13.85 7.10
N ARG A 308 -36.21 13.21 8.22
CA ARG A 308 -35.92 11.79 8.45
C ARG A 308 -36.49 10.89 7.34
N ASN A 309 -37.72 11.16 6.91
CA ASN A 309 -38.38 10.38 5.85
C ASN A 309 -37.74 10.64 4.49
N VAL A 310 -37.33 11.89 4.22
CA VAL A 310 -36.61 12.27 3.00
C VAL A 310 -35.22 11.62 2.97
N PHE A 311 -34.50 11.62 4.10
CA PHE A 311 -33.18 11.04 4.26
C PHE A 311 -33.19 9.53 3.98
N PHE A 312 -34.15 8.79 4.55
CA PHE A 312 -34.26 7.35 4.33
C PHE A 312 -34.91 6.97 2.99
N ALA A 313 -35.57 7.90 2.28
CA ALA A 313 -36.15 7.63 0.96
C ALA A 313 -35.10 7.48 -0.15
N TYR A 314 -33.90 8.05 0.03
CA TYR A 314 -32.81 7.98 -0.96
C TYR A 314 -31.76 6.92 -0.63
N LEU A 315 -31.90 6.21 0.50
CA LEU A 315 -31.03 5.10 0.85
C LEU A 315 -31.67 3.78 0.38
N PRO A 316 -30.89 2.83 -0.18
CA PRO A 316 -31.41 1.56 -0.62
C PRO A 316 -32.08 0.83 0.55
N ALA A 317 -33.37 0.50 0.40
CA ALA A 317 -34.16 -0.07 1.48
C ALA A 317 -34.09 -1.61 1.48
N ARG A 318 -33.77 -2.23 0.34
CA ARG A 318 -33.69 -3.68 0.14
C ARG A 318 -32.31 -4.10 -0.37
N GLU A 319 -31.90 -5.34 -0.06
CA GLU A 319 -30.64 -5.92 -0.57
C GLU A 319 -30.63 -6.01 -2.11
N GLU A 320 -31.81 -6.13 -2.73
CA GLU A 320 -32.03 -6.18 -4.18
C GLU A 320 -31.71 -4.84 -4.87
N ASP A 321 -31.98 -3.72 -4.20
CA ASP A 321 -31.72 -2.37 -4.72
C ASP A 321 -30.22 -2.12 -4.93
N ILE A 322 -29.36 -2.93 -4.28
CA ILE A 322 -27.90 -2.88 -4.38
C ILE A 322 -27.39 -3.77 -5.53
N LEU A 323 -28.15 -4.82 -5.88
CA LEU A 323 -27.74 -5.87 -6.83
C LEU A 323 -28.41 -5.78 -8.20
N ALA A 324 -29.40 -4.92 -8.38
CA ALA A 324 -30.03 -4.66 -9.67
C ALA A 324 -29.04 -3.97 -10.62
N ILE A 325 -28.21 -4.76 -11.31
CA ILE A 325 -27.49 -4.33 -12.50
C ILE A 325 -28.53 -4.23 -13.62
N PRO A 326 -28.81 -3.05 -14.21
CA PRO A 326 -29.66 -2.97 -15.37
C PRO A 326 -28.89 -3.57 -16.56
N GLY A 327 -29.25 -4.80 -16.96
CA GLY A 327 -28.67 -5.47 -18.13
C GLY A 327 -28.41 -6.97 -18.00
N THR A 328 -28.60 -7.59 -16.84
CA THR A 328 -28.54 -9.05 -16.70
C THR A 328 -29.95 -9.64 -16.61
N ASP A 329 -30.63 -9.72 -17.75
CA ASP A 329 -31.77 -10.60 -17.95
C ASP A 329 -31.29 -12.05 -17.95
N PHE A 330 -31.09 -12.63 -16.76
CA PHE A 330 -31.08 -14.08 -16.61
C PHE A 330 -32.53 -14.57 -16.58
N GLY A 331 -33.12 -14.82 -17.75
CA GLY A 331 -34.46 -15.39 -17.79
C GLY A 331 -35.16 -15.42 -19.14
N GLN A 332 -34.64 -16.19 -20.10
CA GLN A 332 -35.52 -17.02 -20.94
C GLN A 332 -35.15 -18.48 -20.73
N PHE A 333 -35.83 -19.09 -19.77
CA PHE A 333 -36.40 -20.44 -19.84
C PHE A 333 -37.76 -20.40 -19.13
#